data_AF-A0A959DE81-F1
#
_entry.id   AF-A0A959DE81-F1
#
_cell.length_a   1.000
_cell.length_b   1.000
_cell.length_c   1.000
_cell.angle_alpha   90.00
_cell.angle_beta   90.00
_cell.angle_gamma   90.00
#
_symmetry.space_group_name_H-M   'P 1'
#
loop_
_entity.id
_entity.type
_entity.pdbx_description
1 polymer ?
#
loop_
_entity_poly.entity_id
_entity_poly.type
_entity_poly.pdbx_seq_one_letter_code
_entity_poly.pdbx_strand_id
1 'polypeptide(L)'
;TIDSCNPYTGACVHTADPNCSPCQGLNCDDGNPCTIDYCNPYTGACVHKPKNCDDGDPCTIDSCNPYTGACIHKPDPNCNPNPCYGVNCDDGDPCTIDSCNPYTGNCIHKPNPNCQLACSFTQGFWGNSGGSFNGQTTTQIVQNILSNGPVVIGVVGYRSLSISQAQCIFKLLPGGGNANALPANMGDIAVQASACAIAPVPSYSDGRIQNILAAQTLALALNVRYDPNLANLQLSNACVSFPWSVLSSLPANPTVLDLLNHANRVLAGIANTTPSTINSAVATVNEYFDECASTCVAANSPGEEGPSVANGLEAASAFAEKGFRLYPNPASGEIMVDLKQYQGLPATLHVYSVLGGLAHRQEFAELPADPVRMELAGLSSGLYFLKVRIAGEQEMGKEFVISKQ
;
A
#
# COMPACT_ATOMS: atom_id res chain seq x y z
N THR A 1 30.73 31.79 -33.84
CA THR A 1 31.73 30.92 -33.22
C THR A 1 33.10 31.39 -33.63
N ILE A 2 34.14 31.16 -32.83
CA ILE A 2 35.53 31.25 -33.26
C ILE A 2 35.91 29.84 -33.70
N ASP A 3 36.13 29.68 -34.99
CA ASP A 3 36.47 28.40 -35.60
C ASP A 3 37.99 28.29 -35.76
N SER A 4 38.56 27.17 -35.32
CA SER A 4 39.98 26.88 -35.45
C SER A 4 40.19 25.42 -35.83
N CYS A 5 41.37 25.10 -36.39
CA CYS A 5 41.73 23.72 -36.69
C CYS A 5 42.70 23.20 -35.62
N ASN A 6 42.40 22.05 -35.02
CA ASN A 6 43.32 21.40 -34.09
C ASN A 6 44.52 20.83 -34.87
N PRO A 7 45.74 21.33 -34.66
CA PRO A 7 46.90 20.93 -35.47
C PRO A 7 47.39 19.51 -35.18
N TYR A 8 46.96 18.90 -34.07
CA TYR A 8 47.37 17.54 -33.69
C TYR A 8 46.41 16.46 -34.16
N THR A 9 45.13 16.81 -34.34
CA THR A 9 44.08 15.85 -34.72
C THR A 9 43.47 16.13 -36.09
N GLY A 10 43.73 17.31 -36.69
CA GLY A 10 43.12 17.75 -37.95
C GLY A 10 41.63 18.10 -37.85
N ALA A 11 41.04 18.04 -36.65
CA ALA A 11 39.62 18.28 -36.44
C ALA A 11 39.29 19.79 -36.34
N CYS A 12 38.13 20.19 -36.86
CA CYS A 12 37.59 21.53 -36.62
C CYS A 12 37.15 21.66 -35.16
N VAL A 13 37.57 22.76 -34.52
CA VAL A 13 37.18 23.14 -33.17
C VAL A 13 36.34 24.40 -33.28
N HIS A 14 35.06 24.29 -32.95
CA HIS A 14 34.12 25.40 -32.86
C HIS A 14 34.04 25.86 -31.40
N THR A 15 34.56 27.04 -31.11
CA THR A 15 34.42 27.66 -29.78
C THR A 15 33.36 28.76 -29.83
N ALA A 16 32.57 28.89 -28.76
CA ALA A 16 31.64 30.01 -28.63
C ALA A 16 32.46 31.31 -28.62
N ASP A 17 32.11 32.27 -29.47
CA ASP A 17 32.76 33.58 -29.49
C ASP A 17 32.19 34.42 -28.32
N PRO A 18 33.00 34.78 -27.31
CA PRO A 18 32.53 35.56 -26.17
C PRO A 18 32.14 37.00 -26.52
N ASN A 19 32.47 37.50 -27.72
CA ASN A 19 32.06 38.80 -28.23
C ASN A 19 30.86 38.73 -29.19
N CYS A 20 30.38 37.52 -29.51
CA CYS A 20 29.18 37.36 -30.30
C CYS A 20 27.98 37.62 -29.39
N SER A 21 27.44 38.84 -29.47
CA SER A 21 26.18 39.23 -28.86
C SER A 21 25.13 39.36 -29.98
N PRO A 22 24.32 38.30 -30.24
CA PRO A 22 23.33 38.29 -31.31
C PRO A 22 22.27 39.40 -31.16
N CYS A 23 22.13 39.95 -29.96
CA CYS A 23 21.17 40.99 -29.61
C CYS A 23 21.74 42.41 -29.64
N GLN A 24 23.05 42.57 -29.90
CA GLN A 24 23.68 43.89 -29.86
C GLN A 24 23.13 44.79 -30.98
N GLY A 25 22.41 45.86 -30.59
CA GLY A 25 21.83 46.82 -31.52
C GLY A 25 20.54 46.36 -32.21
N LEU A 26 20.02 45.18 -31.88
CA LEU A 26 18.75 44.68 -32.40
C LEU A 26 17.59 45.26 -31.59
N ASN A 27 16.76 46.08 -32.23
CA ASN A 27 15.48 46.49 -31.66
C ASN A 27 14.42 45.42 -31.98
N CYS A 28 13.87 44.80 -30.94
CA CYS A 28 12.82 43.79 -31.04
C CYS A 28 11.43 44.33 -30.71
N ASP A 29 11.26 45.64 -30.62
CA ASP A 29 9.94 46.27 -30.41
C ASP A 29 9.03 45.99 -31.63
N ASP A 30 7.91 45.27 -31.43
CA ASP A 30 6.91 45.02 -32.46
C ASP A 30 5.84 46.12 -32.55
N GLY A 31 5.95 47.15 -31.71
CA GLY A 31 5.00 48.25 -31.62
C GLY A 31 3.67 47.89 -30.96
N ASN A 32 3.53 46.68 -30.41
CA ASN A 32 2.36 46.27 -29.66
C ASN A 32 2.59 46.55 -28.17
N PRO A 33 1.87 47.50 -27.55
CA PRO A 33 2.09 47.83 -26.15
C PRO A 33 1.60 46.72 -25.18
N CYS A 34 0.95 45.68 -25.71
CA CYS A 34 0.52 44.48 -24.98
C CYS A 34 1.47 43.30 -25.11
N THR A 35 2.67 43.49 -25.64
CA THR A 35 3.75 42.49 -25.62
C THR A 35 4.92 42.96 -24.76
N ILE A 36 5.66 41.99 -24.24
CA ILE A 36 6.98 42.17 -23.66
C ILE A 36 7.97 41.66 -24.69
N ASP A 37 8.69 42.61 -25.26
CA ASP A 37 9.59 42.37 -26.37
C ASP A 37 11.04 42.26 -25.88
N TYR A 38 11.70 41.19 -26.30
CA TYR A 38 13.12 41.00 -25.98
C TYR A 38 13.80 40.15 -27.04
N CYS A 39 15.10 40.37 -27.22
CA CYS A 39 15.92 39.49 -28.04
C CYS A 39 16.36 38.27 -27.21
N ASN A 40 16.20 37.07 -27.78
CA ASN A 40 16.73 35.85 -27.18
C ASN A 40 18.28 35.87 -27.29
N PRO A 41 19.01 35.90 -26.17
CA PRO A 41 20.46 36.07 -26.17
C PRO A 41 21.23 34.91 -26.79
N TYR A 42 20.60 33.73 -26.91
CA TYR A 42 21.23 32.53 -27.47
C TYR A 42 20.98 32.36 -28.98
N THR A 43 19.87 32.87 -29.49
CA THR A 43 19.47 32.67 -30.89
C THR A 43 19.48 33.95 -31.72
N GLY A 44 19.49 35.13 -31.07
CA GLY A 44 19.33 36.42 -31.74
C GLY A 44 17.94 36.69 -32.28
N ALA A 45 16.97 35.79 -32.04
CA ALA A 45 15.60 35.97 -32.49
C ALA A 45 14.83 36.92 -31.56
N CYS A 46 14.00 37.78 -32.13
CA CYS A 46 13.05 38.58 -31.37
C CYS A 46 11.92 37.71 -30.81
N VAL A 47 11.55 37.97 -29.56
CA VAL A 47 10.47 37.30 -28.85
C VAL A 47 9.49 38.36 -28.36
N HIS A 48 8.22 38.18 -28.70
CA HIS A 48 7.12 39.08 -28.35
C HIS A 48 6.12 38.29 -27.50
N LYS A 49 6.26 38.37 -26.17
CA LYS A 49 5.37 37.62 -25.27
C LYS A 49 4.16 38.45 -24.89
N PRO A 50 2.93 37.92 -24.97
CA PRO A 50 1.77 38.61 -24.43
C PRO A 50 2.02 39.04 -22.99
N LYS A 51 1.73 40.31 -22.69
CA LYS A 51 1.80 40.86 -21.35
C LYS A 51 0.74 40.20 -20.48
N ASN A 52 1.14 39.70 -19.31
CA ASN A 52 0.18 39.16 -18.35
C ASN A 52 -0.56 40.32 -17.66
N CYS A 53 -1.88 40.37 -17.82
CA CYS A 53 -2.76 41.33 -17.16
C CYS A 53 -3.70 40.68 -16.15
N ASP A 54 -3.45 39.43 -15.75
CA ASP A 54 -4.19 38.75 -14.69
C ASP A 54 -4.00 39.47 -13.34
N ASP A 55 -5.08 39.95 -12.71
CA ASP A 55 -5.05 40.55 -11.36
C ASP A 55 -5.32 39.55 -10.23
N GLY A 56 -5.61 38.29 -10.58
CA GLY A 56 -5.90 37.22 -9.64
C GLY A 56 -7.32 37.23 -9.07
N ASP A 57 -8.19 38.17 -9.47
CA ASP A 57 -9.60 38.17 -9.09
C ASP A 57 -10.40 37.30 -10.08
N PRO A 58 -11.00 36.17 -9.65
CA PRO A 58 -11.81 35.33 -10.54
C PRO A 58 -13.07 36.04 -11.08
N CYS A 59 -13.44 37.18 -10.49
CA CYS A 59 -14.59 37.99 -10.89
C CYS A 59 -14.24 39.18 -11.77
N THR A 60 -13.03 39.24 -12.33
CA THR A 60 -12.64 40.23 -13.33
C THR A 60 -12.39 39.56 -14.69
N ILE A 61 -12.72 40.30 -15.76
CA ILE A 61 -12.32 39.99 -17.12
C ILE A 61 -11.12 40.86 -17.43
N ASP A 62 -9.96 40.21 -17.46
CA ASP A 62 -8.68 40.86 -17.64
C ASP A 62 -8.27 40.97 -19.10
N SER A 63 -7.85 42.16 -19.48
CA SER A 63 -7.45 42.45 -20.85
C SER A 63 -6.38 43.53 -20.87
N CYS A 64 -5.52 43.49 -21.89
CA CYS A 64 -4.60 44.58 -22.16
C CYS A 64 -5.23 45.56 -23.16
N ASN A 65 -5.13 46.86 -22.87
CA ASN A 65 -5.54 47.90 -23.80
C ASN A 65 -4.58 47.95 -25.00
N PRO A 66 -5.04 47.66 -26.24
CA PRO A 66 -4.15 47.57 -27.40
C PRO A 66 -3.52 48.91 -27.82
N TYR A 67 -4.02 50.03 -27.31
CA TYR A 67 -3.50 51.37 -27.63
C TYR A 67 -2.55 51.92 -26.58
N THR A 68 -2.71 51.53 -25.31
CA THR A 68 -1.94 52.10 -24.19
C THR A 68 -1.06 51.09 -23.46
N GLY A 69 -1.27 49.79 -23.67
CA GLY A 69 -0.58 48.73 -22.93
C GLY A 69 -0.99 48.61 -21.46
N ALA A 70 -1.98 49.40 -21.02
CA ALA A 70 -2.50 49.34 -19.66
C ALA A 70 -3.38 48.09 -19.48
N CYS A 71 -3.25 47.42 -18.32
CA CYS A 71 -4.16 46.35 -17.95
C CYS A 71 -5.51 46.92 -17.54
N ILE A 72 -6.57 46.24 -17.96
CA ILE A 72 -7.96 46.57 -17.72
C ILE A 72 -8.60 45.35 -17.07
N HIS A 73 -9.17 45.55 -15.87
CA HIS A 73 -9.85 44.53 -15.07
C HIS A 73 -11.32 44.93 -14.94
N LYS A 74 -12.22 44.26 -15.66
CA LYS A 74 -13.65 44.60 -15.65
C LYS A 74 -14.43 43.61 -14.80
N PRO A 75 -15.27 44.05 -13.85
CA PRO A 75 -16.13 43.12 -13.11
C PRO A 75 -16.98 42.27 -14.07
N ASP A 76 -16.98 40.95 -13.87
CA ASP A 76 -17.90 40.03 -14.54
C ASP A 76 -19.26 40.07 -13.82
N PRO A 77 -20.33 40.57 -14.49
CA PRO A 77 -21.65 40.69 -13.89
C PRO A 77 -22.31 39.34 -13.53
N ASN A 78 -21.78 38.22 -13.99
CA ASN A 78 -22.30 36.88 -13.67
C ASN A 78 -21.41 36.12 -12.69
N CYS A 79 -20.34 36.74 -12.17
CA CYS A 79 -19.45 36.05 -11.26
C CYS A 79 -20.11 35.80 -9.90
N ASN A 80 -19.95 34.57 -9.40
CA ASN A 80 -20.14 34.28 -7.99
C ASN A 80 -18.77 34.43 -7.29
N PRO A 81 -18.58 35.38 -6.36
CA PRO A 81 -17.29 35.59 -5.69
C PRO A 81 -16.90 34.46 -4.74
N ASN A 82 -17.81 33.54 -4.45
CA ASN A 82 -17.49 32.31 -3.76
C ASN A 82 -18.27 31.14 -4.38
N PRO A 83 -17.81 30.62 -5.54
CA PRO A 83 -18.47 29.51 -6.24
C PRO A 83 -18.60 28.25 -5.39
N CYS A 84 -17.75 28.11 -4.36
CA CYS A 84 -17.72 26.96 -3.46
C CYS A 84 -18.54 27.16 -2.18
N TYR A 85 -19.15 28.32 -1.94
CA TYR A 85 -19.95 28.55 -0.74
C TYR A 85 -21.20 27.66 -0.74
N GLY A 86 -21.25 26.70 0.20
CA GLY A 86 -22.37 25.78 0.35
C GLY A 86 -22.38 24.60 -0.64
N VAL A 87 -21.32 24.44 -1.44
CA VAL A 87 -21.14 23.26 -2.30
C VAL A 87 -20.50 22.15 -1.48
N ASN A 88 -21.18 21.01 -1.37
CA ASN A 88 -20.58 19.78 -0.87
C ASN A 88 -20.09 18.95 -2.07
N CYS A 89 -18.78 18.74 -2.15
CA CYS A 89 -18.16 17.95 -3.20
C CYS A 89 -17.78 16.53 -2.75
N ASP A 90 -18.21 16.09 -1.58
CA ASP A 90 -18.07 14.70 -1.15
C ASP A 90 -18.89 13.78 -2.07
N ASP A 91 -18.22 12.94 -2.88
CA ASP A 91 -18.88 11.92 -3.72
C ASP A 91 -19.09 10.59 -3.00
N GLY A 92 -18.63 10.49 -1.75
CA GLY A 92 -18.65 9.27 -0.95
C GLY A 92 -17.63 8.24 -1.40
N ASP A 93 -16.74 8.54 -2.36
CA ASP A 93 -15.62 7.68 -2.73
C ASP A 93 -14.39 8.03 -1.85
N PRO A 94 -13.98 7.15 -0.93
CA PRO A 94 -12.82 7.40 -0.07
C PRO A 94 -11.48 7.43 -0.84
N CYS A 95 -11.45 6.99 -2.11
CA CYS A 95 -10.28 7.02 -2.98
C CYS A 95 -10.19 8.26 -3.87
N THR A 96 -11.07 9.24 -3.70
CA THR A 96 -10.97 10.53 -4.37
C THR A 96 -10.55 11.62 -3.37
N ILE A 97 -9.80 12.59 -3.86
CA ILE A 97 -9.59 13.87 -3.17
C ILE A 97 -10.61 14.81 -3.78
N ASP A 98 -11.62 15.11 -2.96
CA ASP A 98 -12.72 15.95 -3.36
C ASP A 98 -12.39 17.42 -3.13
N SER A 99 -12.56 18.20 -4.18
CA SER A 99 -12.30 19.63 -4.15
C SER A 99 -13.31 20.37 -4.99
N CYS A 100 -13.66 21.58 -4.57
CA CYS A 100 -14.44 22.49 -5.39
C CYS A 100 -13.50 23.37 -6.22
N ASN A 101 -13.77 23.50 -7.52
CA ASN A 101 -13.06 24.45 -8.37
C ASN A 101 -13.38 25.89 -7.91
N PRO A 102 -12.39 26.68 -7.45
CA PRO A 102 -12.66 28.02 -6.91
C PRO A 102 -13.12 29.03 -7.96
N TYR A 103 -12.97 28.74 -9.26
CA TYR A 103 -13.39 29.60 -10.36
C TYR A 103 -14.77 29.22 -10.91
N THR A 104 -15.13 27.94 -10.90
CA THR A 104 -16.37 27.47 -11.54
C THR A 104 -17.41 26.90 -10.57
N GLY A 105 -17.05 26.58 -9.34
CA GLY A 105 -17.94 25.91 -8.37
C GLY A 105 -18.18 24.43 -8.65
N ASN A 106 -17.57 23.88 -9.71
CA ASN A 106 -17.73 22.46 -10.05
C ASN A 106 -16.88 21.58 -9.12
N CYS A 107 -17.42 20.41 -8.77
CA CYS A 107 -16.67 19.41 -8.03
C CYS A 107 -15.62 18.72 -8.91
N ILE A 108 -14.46 18.49 -8.30
CA ILE A 108 -13.31 17.81 -8.87
C ILE A 108 -12.96 16.67 -7.91
N HIS A 109 -13.04 15.44 -8.41
CA HIS A 109 -12.73 14.22 -7.69
C HIS A 109 -11.45 13.64 -8.29
N LYS A 110 -10.30 13.89 -7.65
CA LYS A 110 -9.01 13.39 -8.14
C LYS A 110 -8.70 12.03 -7.53
N PRO A 111 -8.31 11.02 -8.31
CA PRO A 111 -7.85 9.76 -7.73
C PRO A 111 -6.73 10.02 -6.71
N ASN A 112 -6.89 9.52 -5.48
CA ASN A 112 -5.89 9.58 -4.44
C ASN A 112 -4.83 8.51 -4.74
N PRO A 113 -3.59 8.89 -5.14
CA PRO A 113 -2.55 7.92 -5.50
C PRO A 113 -2.06 7.09 -4.30
N ASN A 114 -2.39 7.51 -3.08
CA ASN A 114 -2.08 6.80 -1.84
C ASN A 114 -3.28 6.01 -1.29
N CYS A 115 -4.35 5.86 -2.09
CA CYS A 115 -5.50 5.07 -1.67
C CYS A 115 -5.15 3.57 -1.67
N GLN A 116 -4.71 3.07 -0.53
CA GLN A 116 -4.72 1.64 -0.25
C GLN A 116 -5.99 1.35 0.54
N LEU A 117 -7.13 1.26 -0.16
CA LEU A 117 -8.37 0.76 0.45
C LEU A 117 -8.09 -0.66 0.94
N ALA A 118 -8.04 -0.80 2.26
CA ALA A 118 -8.06 -2.07 2.93
C ALA A 118 -9.53 -2.40 3.21
N CYS A 119 -9.99 -3.55 2.75
CA CYS A 119 -11.36 -4.02 2.94
C CYS A 119 -11.38 -5.17 3.93
N SER A 120 -12.17 -5.03 4.99
CA SER A 120 -12.56 -6.13 5.86
C SER A 120 -14.07 -6.32 5.85
N PHE A 121 -14.49 -7.45 6.38
CA PHE A 121 -15.88 -7.74 6.68
C PHE A 121 -15.99 -8.39 8.05
N THR A 122 -17.05 -8.06 8.77
CA THR A 122 -17.36 -8.71 10.05
C THR A 122 -17.66 -10.21 9.90
N GLN A 123 -17.61 -10.94 11.01
CA GLN A 123 -18.10 -12.32 11.07
C GLN A 123 -19.56 -12.46 10.61
N GLY A 124 -20.38 -11.41 10.81
CA GLY A 124 -21.79 -11.40 10.42
C GLY A 124 -21.94 -11.46 8.90
N PHE A 125 -21.13 -10.69 8.17
CA PHE A 125 -21.07 -10.76 6.71
C PHE A 125 -20.67 -12.17 6.24
N TRP A 126 -19.56 -12.70 6.75
CA TRP A 126 -19.06 -14.02 6.35
C TRP A 126 -19.99 -15.18 6.71
N GLY A 127 -20.81 -15.03 7.76
CA GLY A 127 -21.84 -16.00 8.15
C GLY A 127 -23.14 -15.90 7.34
N ASN A 128 -23.37 -14.79 6.63
CA ASN A 128 -24.64 -14.53 5.94
C ASN A 128 -24.58 -14.96 4.47
N SER A 129 -25.07 -16.17 4.17
CA SER A 129 -25.13 -16.67 2.78
C SER A 129 -26.04 -15.86 1.86
N GLY A 130 -26.98 -15.09 2.43
CA GLY A 130 -27.91 -14.21 1.70
C GLY A 130 -27.41 -12.78 1.52
N GLY A 131 -26.21 -12.45 2.02
CA GLY A 131 -25.60 -11.14 1.85
C GLY A 131 -25.09 -10.91 0.42
N SER A 132 -24.74 -9.65 0.15
CA SER A 132 -24.10 -9.25 -1.10
C SER A 132 -23.24 -8.01 -0.89
N PHE A 133 -22.16 -7.89 -1.64
CA PHE A 133 -21.30 -6.72 -1.69
C PHE A 133 -20.83 -6.49 -3.13
N ASN A 134 -20.86 -5.23 -3.60
CA ASN A 134 -20.45 -4.84 -4.96
C ASN A 134 -20.99 -5.74 -6.09
N GLY A 135 -22.28 -6.09 -6.02
CA GLY A 135 -22.95 -6.90 -7.05
C GLY A 135 -22.62 -8.40 -7.02
N GLN A 136 -21.80 -8.87 -6.07
CA GLN A 136 -21.54 -10.28 -5.82
C GLN A 136 -22.25 -10.74 -4.55
N THR A 137 -22.84 -11.93 -4.58
CA THR A 137 -23.38 -12.57 -3.36
C THR A 137 -22.24 -13.00 -2.45
N THR A 138 -22.46 -13.01 -1.14
CA THR A 138 -21.49 -13.55 -0.16
C THR A 138 -21.10 -14.99 -0.52
N THR A 139 -22.04 -15.77 -1.06
CA THR A 139 -21.78 -17.13 -1.55
C THR A 139 -20.72 -17.17 -2.65
N GLN A 140 -20.83 -16.30 -3.66
CA GLN A 140 -19.83 -16.21 -4.74
C GLN A 140 -18.47 -15.74 -4.20
N ILE A 141 -18.47 -14.74 -3.31
CA ILE A 141 -17.23 -14.21 -2.72
C ILE A 141 -16.49 -15.31 -1.95
N VAL A 142 -17.19 -16.04 -1.09
CA VAL A 142 -16.59 -17.13 -0.29
C VAL A 142 -16.11 -18.28 -1.19
N GLN A 143 -16.87 -18.63 -2.23
CA GLN A 143 -16.44 -19.65 -3.20
C GLN A 143 -15.17 -19.24 -3.94
N ASN A 144 -15.05 -17.97 -4.34
CA ASN A 144 -13.85 -17.44 -4.98
C ASN A 144 -12.65 -17.50 -4.03
N ILE A 145 -12.81 -17.11 -2.77
CA ILE A 145 -11.74 -17.22 -1.75
C ILE A 145 -11.29 -18.67 -1.57
N LEU A 146 -12.23 -19.61 -1.52
CA LEU A 146 -11.95 -21.04 -1.33
C LEU A 146 -11.38 -21.72 -2.58
N SER A 147 -11.50 -21.11 -3.76
CA SER A 147 -10.87 -21.62 -4.99
C SER A 147 -9.33 -21.62 -4.88
N ASN A 148 -8.77 -20.76 -4.02
CA ASN A 148 -7.35 -20.70 -3.68
C ASN A 148 -6.93 -21.71 -2.60
N GLY A 149 -7.81 -22.64 -2.22
CA GLY A 149 -7.59 -23.66 -1.21
C GLY A 149 -8.31 -23.39 0.12
N PRO A 150 -8.28 -24.36 1.05
CA PRO A 150 -9.00 -24.26 2.30
C PRO A 150 -8.52 -23.08 3.14
N VAL A 151 -9.43 -22.46 3.88
CA VAL A 151 -9.08 -21.50 4.93
C VAL A 151 -8.69 -22.27 6.17
N VAL A 152 -7.49 -21.99 6.68
CA VAL A 152 -6.94 -22.67 7.86
C VAL A 152 -6.81 -21.67 8.99
N ILE A 153 -7.33 -22.02 10.15
CA ILE A 153 -7.06 -21.31 11.42
C ILE A 153 -6.36 -22.24 12.40
N GLY A 154 -5.46 -21.69 13.21
CA GLY A 154 -4.48 -22.45 13.96
C GLY A 154 -3.21 -22.75 13.16
N VAL A 155 -2.40 -23.69 13.64
CA VAL A 155 -1.12 -24.05 13.02
C VAL A 155 -1.11 -25.54 12.73
N VAL A 156 -0.93 -25.89 11.45
CA VAL A 156 -0.83 -27.28 10.99
C VAL A 156 0.36 -27.98 11.66
N GLY A 157 0.16 -29.21 12.09
CA GLY A 157 1.11 -29.97 12.92
C GLY A 157 0.99 -29.70 14.42
N TYR A 158 0.09 -28.79 14.83
CA TYR A 158 -0.24 -28.53 16.23
C TYR A 158 -1.74 -28.72 16.46
N ARG A 159 -2.51 -27.67 16.23
CA ARG A 159 -3.97 -27.66 16.35
C ARG A 159 -4.51 -26.71 15.30
N SER A 160 -5.29 -27.23 14.36
CA SER A 160 -5.84 -26.42 13.28
C SER A 160 -7.22 -26.89 12.82
N LEU A 161 -8.00 -25.95 12.27
CA LEU A 161 -9.21 -26.22 11.52
C LEU A 161 -8.98 -25.81 10.07
N SER A 162 -9.18 -26.73 9.13
CA SER A 162 -9.11 -26.50 7.70
C SER A 162 -10.52 -26.58 7.11
N ILE A 163 -11.02 -25.47 6.57
CA ILE A 163 -12.38 -25.34 6.05
C ILE A 163 -12.30 -25.11 4.55
N SER A 164 -12.84 -26.04 3.76
CA SER A 164 -12.76 -26.00 2.29
C SER A 164 -14.09 -25.68 1.61
N GLN A 165 -15.16 -25.43 2.37
CA GLN A 165 -16.51 -25.34 1.81
C GLN A 165 -17.30 -24.17 2.38
N ALA A 166 -17.96 -23.43 1.48
CA ALA A 166 -18.66 -22.20 1.80
C ALA A 166 -19.78 -22.41 2.83
N GLN A 167 -20.57 -23.48 2.70
CA GLN A 167 -21.66 -23.76 3.65
C GLN A 167 -21.16 -24.01 5.08
N CYS A 168 -19.92 -24.47 5.24
CA CYS A 168 -19.33 -24.60 6.57
C CYS A 168 -18.93 -23.24 7.14
N ILE A 169 -18.45 -22.30 6.33
CA ILE A 169 -18.21 -20.93 6.79
C ILE A 169 -19.52 -20.29 7.26
N PHE A 170 -20.59 -20.40 6.45
CA PHE A 170 -21.92 -19.87 6.80
C PHE A 170 -22.51 -20.48 8.06
N LYS A 171 -22.26 -21.77 8.31
CA LYS A 171 -22.75 -22.46 9.51
C LYS A 171 -21.92 -22.11 10.76
N LEU A 172 -20.61 -21.91 10.58
CA LEU A 172 -19.67 -21.70 11.68
C LEU A 172 -19.67 -20.25 12.19
N LEU A 173 -19.96 -19.27 11.32
CA LEU A 173 -19.98 -17.84 11.64
C LEU A 173 -21.41 -17.27 11.68
N PRO A 174 -21.65 -16.23 12.52
CA PRO A 174 -20.73 -15.66 13.50
C PRO A 174 -20.54 -16.57 14.71
N GLY A 175 -19.33 -16.62 15.28
CA GLY A 175 -19.06 -17.39 16.50
C GLY A 175 -19.29 -16.59 17.78
N GLY A 176 -19.15 -17.25 18.93
CA GLY A 176 -19.35 -16.63 20.24
C GLY A 176 -18.61 -17.35 21.38
N GLY A 177 -18.94 -17.02 22.62
CA GLY A 177 -18.35 -17.64 23.80
C GLY A 177 -16.98 -17.07 24.18
N ASN A 178 -16.25 -17.80 25.03
CA ASN A 178 -14.97 -17.33 25.54
C ASN A 178 -13.86 -17.49 24.50
N ALA A 179 -12.95 -16.51 24.44
CA ALA A 179 -11.75 -16.59 23.64
C ALA A 179 -10.81 -17.63 24.27
N ASN A 180 -10.50 -18.70 23.54
CA ASN A 180 -9.63 -19.77 24.01
C ASN A 180 -8.72 -20.27 22.89
N ALA A 181 -7.60 -20.90 23.25
CA ALA A 181 -6.90 -21.76 22.32
C ALA A 181 -7.80 -22.92 21.88
N LEU A 182 -7.55 -23.48 20.70
CA LEU A 182 -8.19 -24.72 20.26
C LEU A 182 -7.88 -25.86 21.25
N PRO A 183 -8.78 -26.85 21.43
CA PRO A 183 -8.58 -27.94 22.38
C PRO A 183 -7.20 -28.60 22.26
N ALA A 184 -6.57 -28.86 23.39
CA ALA A 184 -5.30 -29.57 23.42
C ALA A 184 -5.44 -30.98 22.81
N ASN A 185 -4.41 -31.44 22.10
CA ASN A 185 -4.35 -32.76 21.46
C ASN A 185 -5.38 -33.03 20.35
N MET A 186 -6.09 -32.01 19.85
CA MET A 186 -7.04 -32.23 18.75
C MET A 186 -6.36 -32.55 17.41
N GLY A 187 -5.08 -32.18 17.25
CA GLY A 187 -4.38 -32.28 15.97
C GLY A 187 -4.99 -31.36 14.91
N ASP A 188 -4.86 -31.75 13.65
CA ASP A 188 -5.39 -31.00 12.52
C ASP A 188 -6.71 -31.59 12.05
N ILE A 189 -7.75 -30.76 11.96
CA ILE A 189 -9.10 -31.18 11.59
C ILE A 189 -9.47 -30.56 10.25
N ALA A 190 -9.67 -31.41 9.25
CA ALA A 190 -10.31 -31.03 8.00
C ALA A 190 -11.84 -31.08 8.16
N VAL A 191 -12.49 -29.91 8.15
CA VAL A 191 -13.93 -29.77 8.35
C VAL A 191 -14.67 -30.36 7.15
N GLN A 192 -15.42 -31.43 7.40
CA GLN A 192 -16.09 -32.21 6.36
C GLN A 192 -17.41 -31.59 5.90
N ALA A 193 -17.68 -31.69 4.59
CA ALA A 193 -18.83 -31.14 3.86
C ALA A 193 -20.19 -31.33 4.53
N SER A 194 -20.44 -32.55 4.97
CA SER A 194 -21.78 -33.08 5.24
C SER A 194 -22.32 -32.66 6.61
N ALA A 195 -21.43 -32.38 7.56
CA ALA A 195 -21.80 -32.01 8.92
C ALA A 195 -21.25 -30.64 9.36
N CYS A 196 -20.19 -30.16 8.68
CA CYS A 196 -19.34 -29.06 9.16
C CYS A 196 -18.90 -29.26 10.61
N ALA A 197 -18.62 -30.52 10.96
CA ALA A 197 -18.24 -30.91 12.31
C ALA A 197 -16.83 -30.40 12.63
N ILE A 198 -16.71 -29.77 13.79
CA ILE A 198 -15.44 -29.20 14.30
C ILE A 198 -15.00 -29.86 15.61
N ALA A 199 -15.66 -30.94 16.05
CA ALA A 199 -15.32 -31.63 17.29
C ALA A 199 -13.84 -32.05 17.28
N PRO A 200 -13.10 -31.84 18.39
CA PRO A 200 -13.58 -31.53 19.73
C PRO A 200 -13.73 -30.03 20.04
N VAL A 201 -13.65 -29.14 19.05
CA VAL A 201 -13.92 -27.71 19.25
C VAL A 201 -15.40 -27.54 19.65
N PRO A 202 -15.70 -26.84 20.75
CA PRO A 202 -17.08 -26.59 21.17
C PRO A 202 -17.88 -25.81 20.11
N SER A 203 -19.12 -26.22 19.90
CA SER A 203 -20.08 -25.56 19.02
C SER A 203 -21.42 -25.39 19.73
N TYR A 204 -22.17 -24.35 19.38
CA TYR A 204 -23.56 -24.20 19.79
C TYR A 204 -24.45 -25.26 19.13
N SER A 205 -25.70 -25.38 19.60
CA SER A 205 -26.68 -26.33 19.06
C SER A 205 -27.02 -26.09 17.59
N ASP A 206 -26.87 -24.87 17.10
CA ASP A 206 -27.05 -24.47 15.71
C ASP A 206 -25.80 -24.72 14.83
N GLY A 207 -24.69 -25.16 15.43
CA GLY A 207 -23.43 -25.47 14.76
C GLY A 207 -22.43 -24.32 14.69
N ARG A 208 -22.76 -23.11 15.19
CA ARG A 208 -21.82 -21.99 15.26
C ARG A 208 -20.67 -22.29 16.20
N ILE A 209 -19.48 -21.75 15.90
CA ILE A 209 -18.28 -21.96 16.74
C ILE A 209 -18.48 -21.31 18.12
N GLN A 210 -18.29 -22.08 19.19
CA GLN A 210 -18.32 -21.57 20.57
C GLN A 210 -16.89 -21.24 21.05
N ASN A 211 -16.19 -20.42 20.27
CA ASN A 211 -14.91 -19.82 20.59
C ASN A 211 -14.75 -18.52 19.76
N ILE A 212 -14.91 -17.37 20.41
CA ILE A 212 -14.91 -16.07 19.71
C ILE A 212 -13.57 -15.77 19.02
N LEU A 213 -12.44 -16.21 19.60
CA LEU A 213 -11.13 -16.03 18.98
C LEU A 213 -11.04 -16.82 17.68
N ALA A 214 -11.48 -18.08 17.67
CA ALA A 214 -11.47 -18.91 16.46
C ALA A 214 -12.34 -18.29 15.36
N ALA A 215 -13.50 -17.74 15.73
CA ALA A 215 -14.42 -17.13 14.78
C ALA A 215 -13.91 -15.79 14.23
N GLN A 216 -13.35 -14.92 15.07
CA GLN A 216 -12.71 -13.68 14.64
C GLN A 216 -11.47 -13.94 13.77
N THR A 217 -10.67 -14.95 14.13
CA THR A 217 -9.49 -15.36 13.34
C THR A 217 -9.90 -15.92 11.99
N LEU A 218 -11.00 -16.68 11.92
CA LEU A 218 -11.57 -17.16 10.65
C LEU A 218 -12.03 -16.00 9.77
N ALA A 219 -12.73 -15.01 10.34
CA ALA A 219 -13.14 -13.81 9.61
C ALA A 219 -11.92 -13.03 9.09
N LEU A 220 -10.87 -12.85 9.91
CA LEU A 220 -9.65 -12.17 9.46
C LEU A 220 -8.94 -12.96 8.36
N ALA A 221 -8.89 -14.30 8.47
CA ALA A 221 -8.32 -15.16 7.44
C ALA A 221 -9.07 -15.06 6.10
N LEU A 222 -10.39 -14.82 6.12
CA LEU A 222 -11.18 -14.52 4.93
C LEU A 222 -10.89 -13.13 4.40
N ASN A 223 -10.82 -12.12 5.28
CA ASN A 223 -10.54 -10.73 4.91
C ASN A 223 -9.18 -10.58 4.21
N VAL A 224 -8.09 -11.15 4.75
CA VAL A 224 -6.76 -11.06 4.12
C VAL A 224 -6.66 -11.81 2.79
N ARG A 225 -7.56 -12.77 2.53
CA ARG A 225 -7.64 -13.48 1.25
C ARG A 225 -8.53 -12.75 0.25
N TYR A 226 -9.54 -12.05 0.75
CA TYR A 226 -10.40 -11.20 -0.07
C TYR A 226 -9.61 -9.99 -0.59
N ASP A 227 -8.87 -9.33 0.30
CA ASP A 227 -8.11 -8.13 -0.02
C ASP A 227 -6.64 -8.23 0.43
N PRO A 228 -5.70 -8.38 -0.54
CA PRO A 228 -4.27 -8.33 -0.27
C PRO A 228 -3.77 -6.99 0.29
N ASN A 229 -4.46 -5.87 0.07
CA ASN A 229 -4.07 -4.59 0.64
C ASN A 229 -4.25 -4.61 2.16
N LEU A 230 -5.38 -5.14 2.64
CA LEU A 230 -5.58 -5.38 4.06
C LEU A 230 -4.47 -6.29 4.62
N ALA A 231 -4.13 -7.39 3.96
CA ALA A 231 -3.08 -8.30 4.43
C ALA A 231 -1.72 -7.60 4.63
N ASN A 232 -1.36 -6.71 3.72
CA ASN A 232 -0.09 -5.97 3.71
C ASN A 232 -0.12 -4.69 4.54
N LEU A 233 -1.28 -4.27 5.03
CA LEU A 233 -1.44 -3.07 5.83
C LEU A 233 -0.59 -3.17 7.10
N GLN A 234 0.38 -2.28 7.23
CA GLN A 234 1.15 -2.13 8.47
C GLN A 234 0.23 -1.65 9.58
N LEU A 235 0.31 -2.27 10.76
CA LEU A 235 -0.52 -1.92 11.90
C LEU A 235 -0.30 -0.47 12.36
N SER A 236 0.91 0.08 12.17
CA SER A 236 1.21 1.50 12.41
C SER A 236 0.43 2.44 11.49
N ASN A 237 0.05 1.96 10.31
CA ASN A 237 -0.65 2.72 9.29
C ASN A 237 -2.14 2.34 9.23
N ALA A 238 -2.66 1.59 10.21
CA ALA A 238 -4.03 1.10 10.19
C ALA A 238 -5.05 2.06 10.85
N CYS A 239 -4.63 3.27 11.26
CA CYS A 239 -5.47 4.28 11.90
C CYS A 239 -6.26 3.79 13.14
N VAL A 240 -5.83 2.67 13.72
CA VAL A 240 -6.41 2.05 14.92
C VAL A 240 -5.30 1.75 15.93
N SER A 241 -5.66 1.75 17.20
CA SER A 241 -4.73 1.42 18.27
C SER A 241 -4.82 -0.06 18.63
N PHE A 242 -3.67 -0.69 18.83
CA PHE A 242 -3.56 -2.09 19.23
C PHE A 242 -2.97 -2.21 20.64
N PRO A 243 -3.38 -3.21 21.44
CA PRO A 243 -2.78 -3.45 22.75
C PRO A 243 -1.28 -3.67 22.65
N TRP A 244 -0.50 -3.01 23.50
CA TRP A 244 0.97 -3.17 23.52
C TRP A 244 1.42 -4.62 23.74
N SER A 245 0.65 -5.39 24.52
CA SER A 245 0.90 -6.83 24.74
C SER A 245 0.74 -7.68 23.47
N VAL A 246 0.01 -7.19 22.47
CA VAL A 246 -0.04 -7.79 21.13
C VAL A 246 1.15 -7.29 20.30
N LEU A 247 1.36 -5.98 20.22
CA LEU A 247 2.45 -5.40 19.42
C LEU A 247 3.84 -5.92 19.82
N SER A 248 4.11 -6.05 21.12
CA SER A 248 5.37 -6.61 21.64
C SER A 248 5.60 -8.10 21.35
N SER A 249 4.57 -8.81 20.90
CA SER A 249 4.64 -10.22 20.51
C SER A 249 4.71 -10.45 18.99
N LEU A 250 4.66 -9.36 18.21
CA LEU A 250 4.73 -9.36 16.76
C LEU A 250 6.14 -8.99 16.27
N PRO A 251 6.50 -9.30 15.02
CA PRO A 251 7.72 -8.80 14.40
C PRO A 251 7.70 -7.27 14.30
N ALA A 252 8.86 -6.70 14.02
CA ALA A 252 9.00 -5.27 13.85
C ALA A 252 8.33 -4.81 12.54
N ASN A 253 7.72 -3.61 12.55
CA ASN A 253 6.80 -3.12 11.52
C ASN A 253 5.70 -4.12 11.13
N PRO A 254 4.91 -4.61 12.11
CA PRO A 254 3.98 -5.71 11.88
C PRO A 254 2.86 -5.32 10.93
N THR A 255 2.40 -6.27 10.13
CA THR A 255 1.21 -6.13 9.28
C THR A 255 -0.01 -6.82 9.87
N VAL A 256 -1.17 -6.65 9.24
CA VAL A 256 -2.37 -7.43 9.53
C VAL A 256 -2.13 -8.93 9.30
N LEU A 257 -1.33 -9.31 8.31
CA LEU A 257 -0.96 -10.72 8.11
C LEU A 257 -0.13 -11.25 9.29
N ASP A 258 0.77 -10.45 9.86
CA ASP A 258 1.50 -10.83 11.08
C ASP A 258 0.57 -10.99 12.28
N LEU A 259 -0.43 -10.11 12.41
CA LEU A 259 -1.48 -10.22 13.43
C LEU A 259 -2.27 -11.52 13.27
N LEU A 260 -2.66 -11.88 12.04
CA LEU A 260 -3.34 -13.15 11.75
C LEU A 260 -2.47 -14.36 12.09
N ASN A 261 -1.20 -14.35 11.67
CA ASN A 261 -0.25 -15.41 11.98
C ASN A 261 -0.09 -15.60 13.49
N HIS A 262 -0.04 -14.50 14.23
CA HIS A 262 0.02 -14.55 15.69
C HIS A 262 -1.27 -15.05 16.33
N ALA A 263 -2.44 -14.63 15.85
CA ALA A 263 -3.74 -15.17 16.27
C ALA A 263 -3.82 -16.69 16.06
N ASN A 264 -3.32 -17.18 14.91
CA ASN A 264 -3.20 -18.61 14.62
C ASN A 264 -2.27 -19.34 15.60
N ARG A 265 -1.15 -18.73 16.01
CA ARG A 265 -0.27 -19.29 17.05
C ARG A 265 -0.92 -19.33 18.44
N VAL A 266 -1.75 -18.34 18.79
CA VAL A 266 -2.52 -18.36 20.04
C VAL A 266 -3.62 -19.42 19.99
N LEU A 267 -4.31 -19.59 18.86
CA LEU A 267 -5.25 -20.70 18.65
C LEU A 267 -4.57 -22.06 18.77
N ALA A 268 -3.38 -22.21 18.20
CA ALA A 268 -2.56 -23.40 18.36
C ALA A 268 -1.91 -23.51 19.76
N GLY A 269 -2.14 -22.53 20.65
CA GLY A 269 -1.58 -22.38 21.99
C GLY A 269 -0.07 -22.63 22.06
N ILE A 270 0.65 -22.07 21.10
CA ILE A 270 2.12 -22.01 21.02
C ILE A 270 2.62 -20.55 21.07
N ALA A 271 1.76 -19.64 21.51
CA ALA A 271 2.08 -18.24 21.79
C ALA A 271 1.54 -17.86 23.18
N ASN A 272 2.28 -16.98 23.86
CA ASN A 272 2.02 -16.59 25.25
C ASN A 272 1.08 -15.38 25.39
N THR A 273 0.40 -14.97 24.32
CA THR A 273 -0.55 -13.87 24.35
C THR A 273 -1.91 -14.36 24.82
N THR A 274 -2.54 -13.63 25.75
CA THR A 274 -3.87 -13.96 26.27
C THR A 274 -4.91 -14.01 25.14
N PRO A 275 -5.70 -15.09 25.02
CA PRO A 275 -6.70 -15.25 23.95
C PRO A 275 -7.67 -14.07 23.80
N SER A 276 -8.12 -13.48 24.91
CA SER A 276 -9.01 -12.31 24.88
C SER A 276 -8.35 -11.07 24.28
N THR A 277 -7.07 -10.82 24.59
CA THR A 277 -6.32 -9.68 24.08
C THR A 277 -6.11 -9.77 22.58
N ILE A 278 -5.70 -10.94 22.07
CA ILE A 278 -5.53 -11.13 20.63
C ILE A 278 -6.88 -11.12 19.90
N ASN A 279 -7.94 -11.64 20.53
CA ASN A 279 -9.30 -11.54 19.99
C ASN A 279 -9.73 -10.09 19.78
N SER A 280 -9.49 -9.21 20.75
CA SER A 280 -9.79 -7.78 20.61
C SER A 280 -9.03 -7.15 19.45
N ALA A 281 -7.73 -7.43 19.32
CA ALA A 281 -6.94 -6.87 18.21
C ALA A 281 -7.41 -7.34 16.82
N VAL A 282 -7.74 -8.63 16.68
CA VAL A 282 -8.30 -9.19 15.45
C VAL A 282 -9.68 -8.61 15.14
N ALA A 283 -10.53 -8.48 16.15
CA ALA A 283 -11.86 -7.87 16.00
C ALA A 283 -11.77 -6.42 15.53
N THR A 284 -10.84 -5.62 16.07
CA THR A 284 -10.59 -4.24 15.64
C THR A 284 -10.32 -4.16 14.14
N VAL A 285 -9.49 -5.05 13.59
CA VAL A 285 -9.24 -5.06 12.14
C VAL A 285 -10.48 -5.46 11.35
N ASN A 286 -11.18 -6.51 11.77
CA ASN A 286 -12.37 -6.99 11.06
C ASN A 286 -13.51 -5.96 11.02
N GLU A 287 -13.62 -5.11 12.04
CA GLU A 287 -14.70 -4.13 12.21
C GLU A 287 -14.34 -2.73 11.69
N TYR A 288 -13.06 -2.33 11.72
CA TYR A 288 -12.66 -0.97 11.34
C TYR A 288 -12.64 -0.73 9.83
N PHE A 289 -12.31 -1.74 9.04
CA PHE A 289 -12.28 -1.67 7.58
C PHE A 289 -13.55 -2.28 6.95
N ASP A 290 -14.62 -2.43 7.77
CA ASP A 290 -15.85 -3.12 7.38
C ASP A 290 -16.45 -2.49 6.12
N GLU A 291 -16.79 -3.33 5.14
CA GLU A 291 -17.36 -2.92 3.85
C GLU A 291 -16.52 -1.86 3.10
N CYS A 292 -15.20 -1.88 3.31
CA CYS A 292 -14.25 -0.93 2.74
C CYS A 292 -14.49 0.53 3.15
N ALA A 293 -15.19 0.77 4.28
CA ALA A 293 -15.70 2.09 4.64
C ALA A 293 -14.64 3.06 5.20
N SER A 294 -13.41 2.63 5.51
CA SER A 294 -12.43 3.49 6.19
C SER A 294 -11.39 4.13 5.26
N THR A 295 -11.25 5.44 5.43
CA THR A 295 -10.34 6.35 4.71
C THR A 295 -8.97 6.42 5.38
N CYS A 296 -8.39 5.29 5.81
CA CYS A 296 -7.10 5.36 6.49
C CYS A 296 -6.00 5.80 5.51
N VAL A 297 -5.71 7.10 5.51
CA VAL A 297 -4.60 7.70 4.77
C VAL A 297 -3.34 7.39 5.58
N ALA A 298 -2.50 6.49 5.08
CA ALA A 298 -1.15 6.34 5.59
C ALA A 298 -0.47 7.71 5.49
N ALA A 299 -0.17 8.33 6.63
CA ALA A 299 0.54 9.59 6.71
C ALA A 299 1.98 9.40 6.20
N ASN A 300 2.15 9.44 4.88
CA ASN A 300 3.44 9.53 4.21
C ASN A 300 3.36 10.64 3.17
N SER A 301 3.30 11.89 3.62
CA SER A 301 3.80 13.04 2.89
C SER A 301 4.16 14.17 3.87
N PRO A 302 5.34 14.80 3.72
CA PRO A 302 5.74 15.93 4.54
C PRO A 302 4.98 17.18 4.09
N GLY A 303 4.28 17.82 5.03
CA GLY A 303 3.72 19.15 4.85
C GLY A 303 2.23 19.15 4.53
N GLU A 304 1.40 19.23 5.56
CA GLU A 304 0.36 20.25 5.68
C GLU A 304 -0.09 20.31 7.14
N GLU A 305 -0.01 21.50 7.72
CA GLU A 305 -0.35 21.78 9.11
C GLU A 305 -1.86 21.60 9.34
N GLY A 306 -2.22 20.70 10.25
CA GLY A 306 -3.54 20.58 10.87
C GLY A 306 -3.39 20.47 12.39
N PRO A 307 -4.36 20.95 13.18
CA PRO A 307 -4.11 21.62 14.45
C PRO A 307 -3.72 20.67 15.59
N SER A 308 -2.89 21.23 16.46
CA SER A 308 -2.35 20.67 17.70
C SER A 308 -3.35 19.89 18.56
N VAL A 309 -2.98 18.67 18.92
CA VAL A 309 -3.34 18.11 20.24
C VAL A 309 -2.05 17.68 20.93
N ALA A 310 -1.84 18.28 22.09
CA ALA A 310 -0.57 18.33 22.79
C ALA A 310 -0.17 17.02 23.49
N ASN A 311 1.14 16.78 23.44
CA ASN A 311 2.02 16.26 24.49
C ASN A 311 1.81 14.85 25.08
N GLY A 312 2.71 13.97 24.67
CA GLY A 312 3.22 12.84 25.44
C GLY A 312 4.58 12.39 24.90
N LEU A 313 5.64 13.16 25.19
CA LEU A 313 7.08 12.85 25.03
C LEU A 313 7.41 11.39 25.41
N GLU A 314 8.43 10.67 24.93
CA GLU A 314 9.58 10.87 24.04
C GLU A 314 10.27 9.49 23.87
N ALA A 315 11.29 9.43 23.00
CA ALA A 315 12.29 8.35 22.85
C ALA A 315 12.04 7.30 21.74
N ALA A 316 11.98 7.76 20.49
CA ALA A 316 12.46 6.98 19.36
C ALA A 316 13.99 7.13 19.28
N SER A 317 14.74 6.27 19.99
CA SER A 317 16.16 6.07 19.69
C SER A 317 16.32 4.92 18.70
N ALA A 318 17.06 5.18 17.62
CA ALA A 318 17.39 4.28 16.54
C ALA A 318 17.79 2.86 16.98
N PHE A 319 17.02 1.86 16.54
CA PHE A 319 17.50 0.49 16.37
C PHE A 319 17.33 0.15 14.88
N ALA A 320 18.43 0.02 14.15
CA ALA A 320 18.42 -0.51 12.80
C ALA A 320 17.97 -1.99 12.88
N GLU A 321 16.79 -2.29 12.34
CA GLU A 321 16.23 -3.65 12.33
C GLU A 321 17.10 -4.61 11.50
N LYS A 322 17.43 -5.77 12.08
CA LYS A 322 18.07 -6.87 11.34
C LYS A 322 17.02 -7.64 10.55
N GLY A 323 17.02 -7.51 9.22
CA GLY A 323 16.12 -8.18 8.29
C GLY A 323 16.42 -7.83 6.83
N PHE A 324 15.69 -8.41 5.87
CA PHE A 324 15.85 -8.08 4.44
C PHE A 324 14.49 -7.97 3.75
N ARG A 325 14.39 -7.25 2.63
CA ARG A 325 13.12 -7.10 1.89
C ARG A 325 13.14 -7.91 0.60
N LEU A 326 11.95 -8.37 0.19
CA LEU A 326 11.72 -9.09 -1.07
C LEU A 326 10.63 -8.40 -1.87
N TYR A 327 10.86 -8.16 -3.16
CA TYR A 327 9.86 -7.59 -4.06
C TYR A 327 10.21 -7.87 -5.54
N PRO A 328 9.22 -7.94 -6.44
CA PRO A 328 7.79 -8.04 -6.15
C PRO A 328 7.42 -9.42 -5.56
N ASN A 329 6.36 -9.47 -4.76
CA ASN A 329 5.74 -10.71 -4.31
C ASN A 329 4.21 -10.56 -4.44
N PRO A 330 3.51 -11.30 -5.32
CA PRO A 330 4.01 -12.41 -6.14
C PRO A 330 5.05 -12.01 -7.20
N ALA A 331 6.03 -12.88 -7.42
CA ALA A 331 7.07 -12.71 -8.44
C ALA A 331 6.65 -13.43 -9.73
N SER A 332 6.76 -12.77 -10.89
CA SER A 332 6.38 -13.34 -12.19
C SER A 332 7.55 -13.90 -13.00
N GLY A 333 8.78 -13.58 -12.62
CA GLY A 333 9.99 -14.03 -13.32
C GLY A 333 11.30 -13.72 -12.60
N GLU A 334 11.29 -12.75 -11.70
CA GLU A 334 12.43 -12.36 -10.88
C GLU A 334 11.98 -11.81 -9.53
N ILE A 335 12.89 -11.82 -8.56
CA ILE A 335 12.71 -11.20 -7.26
C ILE A 335 13.96 -10.41 -6.88
N MET A 336 13.76 -9.25 -6.29
CA MET A 336 14.79 -8.38 -5.73
C MET A 336 14.89 -8.62 -4.23
N VAL A 337 16.10 -8.84 -3.74
CA VAL A 337 16.43 -9.06 -2.34
C VAL A 337 17.22 -7.84 -1.83
N ASP A 338 16.57 -6.95 -1.07
CA ASP A 338 17.23 -5.78 -0.47
C ASP A 338 17.97 -6.21 0.80
N LEU A 339 19.30 -6.28 0.67
CA LEU A 339 20.26 -6.62 1.72
C LEU A 339 21.23 -5.46 2.00
N LYS A 340 20.91 -4.23 1.60
CA LYS A 340 21.84 -3.08 1.64
C LYS A 340 22.48 -2.83 3.01
N GLN A 341 21.77 -3.15 4.09
CA GLN A 341 22.26 -3.02 5.46
C GLN A 341 23.36 -4.03 5.84
N TYR A 342 23.62 -5.02 4.99
CA TYR A 342 24.65 -6.04 5.13
C TYR A 342 25.72 -5.95 4.03
N GLN A 343 25.80 -4.81 3.34
CA GLN A 343 26.78 -4.57 2.27
C GLN A 343 28.21 -4.92 2.75
N GLY A 344 28.97 -5.58 1.88
CA GLY A 344 30.36 -5.96 2.14
C GLY A 344 30.53 -7.24 2.96
N LEU A 345 29.46 -7.86 3.46
CA LEU A 345 29.53 -9.12 4.18
C LEU A 345 29.37 -10.33 3.24
N PRO A 346 30.08 -11.45 3.46
CA PRO A 346 29.83 -12.69 2.74
C PRO A 346 28.44 -13.25 3.06
N ALA A 347 27.74 -13.76 2.04
CA ALA A 347 26.39 -14.30 2.22
C ALA A 347 26.05 -15.44 1.25
N THR A 348 25.11 -16.28 1.66
CA THR A 348 24.52 -17.33 0.83
C THR A 348 23.00 -17.22 0.85
N LEU A 349 22.39 -17.21 -0.33
CA LEU A 349 20.95 -17.15 -0.55
C LEU A 349 20.50 -18.51 -1.09
N HIS A 350 19.51 -19.12 -0.44
CA HIS A 350 18.92 -20.40 -0.82
C HIS A 350 17.42 -20.29 -1.01
N VAL A 351 16.92 -20.66 -2.17
CA VAL A 351 15.47 -20.81 -2.41
C VAL A 351 15.10 -22.26 -2.25
N TYR A 352 14.11 -22.55 -1.41
CA TYR A 352 13.53 -23.88 -1.21
C TYR A 352 12.08 -23.90 -1.69
N SER A 353 11.66 -25.02 -2.27
CA SER A 353 10.24 -25.31 -2.45
C SER A 353 9.58 -25.64 -1.10
N VAL A 354 8.24 -25.60 -1.03
CA VAL A 354 7.48 -26.02 0.16
C VAL A 354 7.73 -27.47 0.59
N LEU A 355 8.23 -28.32 -0.33
CA LEU A 355 8.61 -29.70 -0.05
C LEU A 355 10.05 -29.84 0.47
N GLY A 356 10.76 -28.71 0.68
CA GLY A 356 12.14 -28.67 1.17
C GLY A 356 13.21 -28.91 0.11
N GLY A 357 12.84 -29.03 -1.17
CA GLY A 357 13.80 -29.17 -2.27
C GLY A 357 14.52 -27.85 -2.53
N LEU A 358 15.85 -27.87 -2.58
CA LEU A 358 16.65 -26.69 -2.95
C LEU A 358 16.42 -26.37 -4.44
N ALA A 359 15.80 -25.23 -4.70
CA ALA A 359 15.39 -24.76 -6.02
C ALA A 359 16.41 -23.80 -6.65
N HIS A 360 17.06 -22.97 -5.84
CA HIS A 360 18.08 -22.03 -6.31
C HIS A 360 19.11 -21.75 -5.20
N ARG A 361 20.35 -21.47 -5.60
CA ARG A 361 21.43 -21.06 -4.70
C ARG A 361 22.24 -19.95 -5.35
N GLN A 362 22.54 -18.92 -4.56
CA GLN A 362 23.46 -17.86 -4.95
C GLN A 362 24.41 -17.52 -3.79
N GLU A 363 25.70 -17.41 -4.07
CA GLU A 363 26.74 -17.14 -3.09
C GLU A 363 27.46 -15.82 -3.42
N PHE A 364 27.73 -15.04 -2.38
CA PHE A 364 28.39 -13.74 -2.45
C PHE A 364 29.62 -13.75 -1.54
N ALA A 365 30.78 -13.44 -2.11
CA ALA A 365 31.97 -13.16 -1.31
C ALA A 365 31.78 -11.87 -0.50
N GLU A 366 31.14 -10.86 -1.11
CA GLU A 366 30.73 -9.60 -0.48
C GLU A 366 29.38 -9.16 -1.07
N LEU A 367 28.42 -8.79 -0.22
CA LEU A 367 27.11 -8.32 -0.66
C LEU A 367 27.20 -6.91 -1.30
N PRO A 368 26.51 -6.67 -2.43
CA PRO A 368 26.49 -5.37 -3.09
C PRO A 368 25.67 -4.32 -2.33
N ALA A 369 25.84 -3.04 -2.70
CA ALA A 369 25.03 -1.92 -2.19
C ALA A 369 23.59 -1.95 -2.74
N ASP A 370 23.45 -2.39 -3.99
CA ASP A 370 22.17 -2.48 -4.68
C ASP A 370 21.44 -3.80 -4.34
N PRO A 371 20.09 -3.81 -4.41
CA PRO A 371 19.31 -5.03 -4.20
C PRO A 371 19.72 -6.17 -5.15
N VAL A 372 19.85 -7.37 -4.59
CA VAL A 372 20.26 -8.57 -5.34
C VAL A 372 19.09 -9.04 -6.20
N ARG A 373 19.29 -9.10 -7.52
CA ARG A 373 18.32 -9.67 -8.46
C ARG A 373 18.51 -11.17 -8.57
N MET A 374 17.42 -11.93 -8.40
CA MET A 374 17.38 -13.37 -8.57
C MET A 374 16.37 -13.76 -9.64
N GLU A 375 16.84 -14.46 -10.68
CA GLU A 375 15.98 -14.96 -11.75
C GLU A 375 15.27 -16.25 -11.34
N LEU A 376 13.97 -16.31 -11.61
CA LEU A 376 13.07 -17.39 -11.22
C LEU A 376 12.51 -18.13 -12.44
N ALA A 377 13.01 -17.84 -13.64
CA ALA A 377 12.51 -18.40 -14.89
C ALA A 377 12.51 -19.94 -14.92
N GLY A 378 13.45 -20.60 -14.22
CA GLY A 378 13.51 -22.06 -14.11
C GLY A 378 12.57 -22.70 -13.09
N LEU A 379 11.83 -21.93 -12.29
CA LEU A 379 11.00 -22.42 -11.18
C LEU A 379 9.50 -22.42 -11.54
N SER A 380 8.76 -23.46 -11.15
CA SER A 380 7.32 -23.53 -11.39
C SER A 380 6.55 -22.55 -10.51
N SER A 381 5.35 -22.11 -10.95
CA SER A 381 4.44 -21.32 -10.10
C SER A 381 4.15 -22.06 -8.78
N GLY A 382 4.13 -21.33 -7.67
CA GLY A 382 3.94 -21.90 -6.33
C GLY A 382 4.62 -21.09 -5.22
N LEU A 383 4.49 -21.56 -3.99
CA LEU A 383 5.11 -20.96 -2.81
C LEU A 383 6.57 -21.44 -2.65
N TYR A 384 7.46 -20.51 -2.29
CA TYR A 384 8.88 -20.77 -2.04
C TYR A 384 9.37 -20.03 -0.78
N PHE A 385 10.45 -20.54 -0.21
CA PHE A 385 11.14 -19.93 0.92
C PHE A 385 12.52 -19.46 0.49
N LEU A 386 12.83 -18.18 0.63
CA LEU A 386 14.19 -17.68 0.53
C LEU A 386 14.81 -17.65 1.92
N LYS A 387 15.91 -18.36 2.10
CA LYS A 387 16.76 -18.30 3.29
C LYS A 387 18.07 -17.59 2.97
N VAL A 388 18.46 -16.66 3.82
CA VAL A 388 19.66 -15.85 3.70
C VAL A 388 20.54 -16.12 4.91
N ARG A 389 21.77 -16.56 4.64
CA ARG A 389 22.81 -16.74 5.65
C ARG A 389 23.90 -15.71 5.40
N ILE A 390 24.09 -14.79 6.33
CA ILE A 390 25.12 -13.74 6.27
C ILE A 390 26.16 -14.04 7.34
N ALA A 391 27.43 -13.84 7.04
CA ALA A 391 28.51 -14.08 8.00
C ALA A 391 28.31 -13.26 9.29
N GLY A 392 28.25 -13.94 10.44
CA GLY A 392 28.06 -13.30 11.74
C GLY A 392 26.61 -13.01 12.13
N GLU A 393 25.64 -13.33 11.27
CA GLU A 393 24.21 -13.12 11.53
C GLU A 393 23.44 -14.44 11.72
N GLN A 394 22.30 -14.37 12.39
CA GLN A 394 21.34 -15.48 12.41
C GLN A 394 20.77 -15.68 11.01
N GLU A 395 20.49 -16.93 10.64
CA GLU A 395 19.87 -17.25 9.36
C GLU A 395 18.46 -16.64 9.31
N MET A 396 18.18 -15.87 8.26
CA MET A 396 16.91 -15.18 8.06
C MET A 396 16.13 -15.83 6.93
N GLY A 397 14.80 -15.85 7.01
CA GLY A 397 13.95 -16.45 5.99
C GLY A 397 12.73 -15.60 5.66
N LYS A 398 12.33 -15.56 4.40
CA LYS A 398 11.07 -14.99 3.94
C LYS A 398 10.40 -15.87 2.90
N GLU A 399 9.07 -15.91 2.93
CA GLU A 399 8.23 -16.59 1.95
C GLU A 399 7.95 -15.67 0.76
N PHE A 400 7.86 -16.26 -0.44
CA PHE A 400 7.40 -15.55 -1.63
C PHE A 400 6.69 -16.51 -2.59
N VAL A 401 5.76 -15.97 -3.37
CA VAL A 401 4.96 -16.72 -4.34
C VAL A 401 5.48 -16.44 -5.74
N ILE A 402 5.65 -17.47 -6.55
CA ILE A 402 5.87 -17.35 -7.99
C ILE A 402 4.53 -17.51 -8.70
N SER A 403 4.13 -16.50 -9.48
CA SER A 403 2.92 -16.50 -10.29
C SER A 403 3.28 -16.21 -11.75
N LYS A 404 3.45 -17.26 -12.54
CA LYS A 404 3.63 -17.15 -14.00
C LYS A 404 2.26 -17.11 -14.66
N GLN A 405 2.02 -16.07 -15.47
CA GLN A 405 0.86 -15.99 -16.37
C GLN A 405 1.02 -16.92 -17.57
#